data_AF-M7NSU2-F1
#
_entry.id   AF-M7NSU2-F1
#
_cell.length_a   1.000
_cell.length_b   1.000
_cell.length_c   1.000
_cell.angle_alpha   90.00
_cell.angle_beta   90.00
_cell.angle_gamma   90.00
#
_symmetry.space_group_name_H-M   'P 1'
#
loop_
_entity.id
_entity.type
_entity.pdbx_description
1 polymer ?
#
loop_
_entity_poly.entity_id
_entity_poly.type
_entity_poly.pdbx_seq_one_letter_code
_entity_poly.pdbx_strand_id
1 'polypeptide(L)'
;MIDEESDVRRALQSLLSSIFTEKAELIEPHVIFMILYIHSAMTHILPDVRNDSTKILIWLLEIQGEYVVKYAWEKFLNTFSVLFGWKSDENIKNTNTYLFKSTFSQESRYQHFKAFDIFLRKGLCFDKENSHVAPKIYLNQTRYLSGINHPMVSRYLGWPLKSSPYFHLSLFSQVNNISKKVYKDVWSRSMLFYLYLPGLLSYLQGTWFELLPSSMDSLSFITIKTCIHVISILDHINLVLKKIEVDELSLKQNLKTLHGFITRIEFTMKELKNYNESVELRKYWIKTGLYKE
;
A
#
# COMPACT_ATOMS: atom_id res chain seq x y z
N MET A 1 -6.01 -9.56 16.98
CA MET A 1 -5.92 -8.33 16.17
C MET A 1 -7.12 -7.41 16.36
N ILE A 2 -8.32 -7.96 16.54
CA ILE A 2 -9.57 -7.21 16.79
C ILE A 2 -9.94 -7.27 18.29
N ASP A 3 -8.95 -7.43 19.15
CA ASP A 3 -9.20 -7.46 20.60
C ASP A 3 -9.55 -6.05 21.06
N GLU A 4 -10.45 -5.91 22.03
CA GLU A 4 -10.85 -4.60 22.57
C GLU A 4 -9.69 -3.97 23.35
N GLU A 5 -8.88 -4.77 24.04
CA GLU A 5 -7.78 -4.30 24.86
C GLU A 5 -6.53 -3.97 24.03
N SER A 6 -6.01 -2.74 24.22
CA SER A 6 -4.83 -2.27 23.49
C SER A 6 -3.54 -3.02 23.86
N ASP A 7 -3.42 -3.47 25.11
CA ASP A 7 -2.26 -4.20 25.61
C ASP A 7 -2.16 -5.59 24.97
N VAL A 8 -3.28 -6.29 24.81
CA VAL A 8 -3.34 -7.59 24.12
C VAL A 8 -2.92 -7.44 22.66
N ARG A 9 -3.39 -6.38 21.97
CA ARG A 9 -2.98 -6.10 20.59
C ARG A 9 -1.48 -5.82 20.48
N ARG A 10 -0.91 -5.03 21.39
CA ARG A 10 0.53 -4.72 21.45
C ARG A 10 1.37 -5.97 21.75
N ALA A 11 0.95 -6.79 22.71
CA ALA A 11 1.62 -8.04 23.04
C ALA A 11 1.62 -9.01 21.85
N LEU A 12 0.47 -9.15 21.16
CA LEU A 12 0.37 -9.95 19.94
C LEU A 12 1.30 -9.44 18.84
N GLN A 13 1.36 -8.12 18.62
CA GLN A 13 2.26 -7.54 17.61
C GLN A 13 3.73 -7.82 17.95
N SER A 14 4.12 -7.71 19.22
CA SER A 14 5.47 -8.03 19.69
C SER A 14 5.81 -9.51 19.47
N LEU A 15 4.89 -10.41 19.83
CA LEU A 15 5.03 -11.84 19.61
C LEU A 15 5.20 -12.17 18.12
N LEU A 16 4.30 -11.66 17.27
CA LEU A 16 4.38 -11.87 15.82
C LEU A 16 5.70 -11.37 15.25
N SER A 17 6.17 -10.20 15.70
CA SER A 17 7.46 -9.65 15.30
C SER A 17 8.60 -10.59 15.71
N SER A 18 8.65 -11.02 16.98
CA SER A 18 9.70 -11.93 17.45
C SER A 18 9.76 -13.26 16.69
N ILE A 19 8.62 -13.86 16.34
CA ILE A 19 8.56 -15.15 15.64
C ILE A 19 9.00 -15.01 14.18
N PHE A 20 8.50 -13.99 13.48
CA PHE A 20 8.65 -13.89 12.03
C PHE A 20 9.83 -13.02 11.58
N THR A 21 10.46 -12.25 12.47
CA THR A 21 11.72 -11.55 12.16
C THR A 21 12.85 -12.54 11.85
N GLU A 22 12.92 -13.67 12.55
CA GLU A 22 13.94 -14.70 12.30
C GLU A 22 13.57 -15.65 11.17
N LYS A 23 12.27 -15.90 10.97
CA LYS A 23 11.76 -16.91 10.02
C LYS A 23 10.63 -16.37 9.16
N ALA A 24 10.94 -15.38 8.34
CA ALA A 24 9.98 -14.72 7.45
C ALA A 24 9.25 -15.68 6.48
N GLU A 25 9.85 -16.83 6.14
CA GLU A 25 9.26 -17.84 5.27
C GLU A 25 8.05 -18.55 5.90
N LEU A 26 8.03 -18.68 7.24
CA LEU A 26 6.96 -19.38 7.95
C LEU A 26 5.64 -18.60 7.97
N ILE A 27 5.66 -17.30 7.65
CA ILE A 27 4.46 -16.47 7.68
C ILE A 27 3.59 -16.68 6.45
N GLU A 28 4.17 -17.09 5.31
CA GLU A 28 3.49 -17.22 4.01
C GLU A 28 2.15 -17.97 4.09
N PRO A 29 2.03 -19.16 4.71
CA PRO A 29 0.74 -19.88 4.80
C PRO A 29 -0.31 -19.16 5.67
N HIS A 30 0.12 -18.25 6.55
CA HIS A 30 -0.75 -17.52 7.47
C HIS A 30 -1.16 -16.13 6.95
N VAL A 31 -0.48 -15.60 5.92
CA VAL A 31 -0.71 -14.23 5.41
C VAL A 31 -2.19 -13.97 5.07
N ILE A 32 -2.87 -14.94 4.48
CA ILE A 32 -4.27 -14.76 4.05
C ILE A 32 -5.22 -14.61 5.24
N PHE A 33 -4.99 -15.36 6.31
CA PHE A 33 -5.73 -15.19 7.55
C PHE A 33 -5.42 -13.85 8.20
N MET A 34 -4.14 -13.43 8.22
CA MET A 34 -3.76 -12.12 8.74
C MET A 34 -4.44 -10.99 7.95
N ILE A 35 -4.46 -11.07 6.63
CA ILE A 35 -5.15 -10.12 5.75
C ILE A 35 -6.63 -10.00 6.13
N LEU A 36 -7.32 -11.13 6.36
CA LEU A 36 -8.72 -11.13 6.77
C LEU A 36 -8.94 -10.39 8.10
N TYR A 37 -8.13 -10.69 9.11
CA TYR A 37 -8.23 -10.04 10.42
C TYR A 37 -7.85 -8.55 10.36
N ILE A 38 -6.87 -8.17 9.55
CA ILE A 38 -6.49 -6.76 9.32
C ILE A 38 -7.65 -6.02 8.65
N HIS A 39 -8.27 -6.58 7.60
CA HIS A 39 -9.43 -5.96 6.96
C HIS A 39 -10.56 -5.72 7.96
N SER A 40 -10.89 -6.74 8.74
CA SER A 40 -11.95 -6.63 9.76
C SER A 40 -11.60 -5.59 10.83
N ALA A 41 -10.33 -5.48 11.22
CA ALA A 41 -9.85 -4.46 12.16
C ALA A 41 -9.90 -3.04 11.56
N MET A 42 -9.55 -2.85 10.28
CA MET A 42 -9.60 -1.56 9.59
C MET A 42 -11.03 -1.04 9.42
N THR A 43 -12.02 -1.92 9.32
CA THR A 43 -13.45 -1.57 9.24
C THR A 43 -14.17 -1.70 10.57
N HIS A 44 -13.44 -1.86 11.67
CA HIS A 44 -14.03 -2.08 12.99
C HIS A 44 -14.77 -0.84 13.50
N ILE A 45 -15.82 -1.03 14.30
CA ILE A 45 -16.60 0.09 14.85
C ILE A 45 -15.76 0.94 15.84
N LEU A 46 -14.94 0.28 16.67
CA LEU A 46 -14.08 0.95 17.65
C LEU A 46 -12.91 1.67 16.95
N PRO A 47 -12.74 2.99 17.12
CA PRO A 47 -11.64 3.76 16.54
C PRO A 47 -10.25 3.25 16.94
N ASP A 48 -10.07 2.79 18.18
CA ASP A 48 -8.76 2.35 18.68
C ASP A 48 -8.27 1.09 17.95
N VAL A 49 -9.17 0.14 17.70
CA VAL A 49 -8.87 -1.06 16.91
C VAL A 49 -8.51 -0.68 15.48
N ARG A 50 -9.24 0.27 14.86
CA ARG A 50 -8.92 0.78 13.52
C ARG A 50 -7.55 1.44 13.48
N ASN A 51 -7.22 2.26 14.48
CA ASN A 51 -5.95 2.98 14.56
C ASN A 51 -4.74 2.03 14.70
N ASP A 52 -4.90 0.90 15.40
CA ASP A 52 -3.82 -0.09 15.53
C ASP A 52 -3.72 -1.06 14.34
N SER A 53 -4.80 -1.24 13.59
CA SER A 53 -4.84 -2.17 12.45
C SER A 53 -3.79 -1.86 11.38
N THR A 54 -3.53 -0.59 11.10
CA THR A 54 -2.55 -0.17 10.09
C THR A 54 -1.11 -0.34 10.55
N LYS A 55 -0.84 -0.32 11.86
CA LYS A 55 0.49 -0.66 12.41
C LYS A 55 0.86 -2.12 12.13
N ILE A 56 -0.12 -3.01 12.31
CA ILE A 56 0.03 -4.43 12.00
C ILE A 56 0.16 -4.63 10.48
N LEU A 57 -0.59 -3.88 9.68
CA LEU A 57 -0.45 -3.91 8.22
C LEU A 57 0.94 -3.46 7.76
N ILE A 58 1.50 -2.39 8.32
CA ILE A 58 2.86 -1.92 8.02
C ILE A 58 3.85 -3.06 8.26
N TRP A 59 3.79 -3.70 9.44
CA TRP A 59 4.64 -4.84 9.76
C TRP A 59 4.50 -5.99 8.75
N LEU A 60 3.26 -6.34 8.37
CA LEU A 60 3.03 -7.41 7.40
C LEU A 60 3.57 -7.05 6.00
N LEU A 61 3.47 -5.78 5.59
CA LEU A 61 3.98 -5.29 4.32
C LEU A 61 5.52 -5.23 4.27
N GLU A 62 6.17 -5.07 5.42
CA GLU A 62 7.63 -5.13 5.55
C GLU A 62 8.16 -6.55 5.33
N ILE A 63 7.46 -7.57 5.84
CA ILE A 63 7.89 -8.98 5.76
C ILE A 63 7.43 -9.66 4.46
N GLN A 64 6.15 -9.52 4.08
CA GLN A 64 5.54 -10.22 2.94
C GLN A 64 4.78 -9.28 1.99
N GLY A 65 5.26 -8.05 1.81
CA GLY A 65 4.58 -7.03 1.01
C GLY A 65 4.16 -7.49 -0.38
N GLU A 66 5.01 -8.21 -1.11
CA GLU A 66 4.71 -8.71 -2.46
C GLU A 66 3.54 -9.71 -2.46
N TYR A 67 3.49 -10.60 -1.48
CA TYR A 67 2.40 -11.57 -1.35
C TYR A 67 1.09 -10.86 -1.02
N VAL A 68 1.13 -9.90 -0.07
CA VAL A 68 -0.05 -9.12 0.33
C VAL A 68 -0.66 -8.38 -0.86
N VAL A 69 0.15 -7.62 -1.62
CA VAL A 69 -0.34 -6.87 -2.78
C VAL A 69 -0.83 -7.80 -3.89
N LYS A 70 -0.21 -8.97 -4.07
CA LYS A 70 -0.63 -9.94 -5.10
C LYS A 70 -2.03 -10.51 -4.85
N TYR A 71 -2.36 -10.83 -3.59
CA TYR A 71 -3.61 -11.53 -3.25
C TYR A 71 -4.71 -10.63 -2.71
N ALA A 72 -4.39 -9.40 -2.27
CA ALA A 72 -5.36 -8.52 -1.62
C ALA A 72 -5.32 -7.06 -2.12
N TRP A 73 -4.81 -6.81 -3.33
CA TRP A 73 -4.72 -5.46 -3.91
C TRP A 73 -6.06 -4.69 -3.86
N GLU A 74 -7.08 -5.19 -4.54
CA GLU A 74 -8.42 -4.58 -4.64
C GLU A 74 -9.07 -4.43 -3.27
N LYS A 75 -8.93 -5.44 -2.40
CA LYS A 75 -9.52 -5.41 -1.06
C LYS A 75 -8.90 -4.30 -0.21
N PHE A 76 -7.59 -4.13 -0.23
CA PHE A 76 -6.93 -3.08 0.53
C PHE A 76 -7.24 -1.70 -0.05
N LEU A 77 -7.26 -1.53 -1.37
CA LEU A 77 -7.69 -0.26 -1.98
C LEU A 77 -9.11 0.13 -1.57
N ASN A 78 -10.05 -0.83 -1.59
CA ASN A 78 -11.40 -0.62 -1.08
C ASN A 78 -11.43 -0.28 0.41
N THR A 79 -10.67 -1.02 1.23
CA THR A 79 -10.64 -0.80 2.68
C THR A 79 -10.04 0.55 3.03
N PHE A 80 -8.96 0.98 2.36
CA PHE A 80 -8.38 2.30 2.50
C PHE A 80 -9.37 3.39 2.05
N SER A 81 -10.09 3.19 0.94
CA SER A 81 -11.10 4.17 0.49
C SER A 81 -12.18 4.41 1.54
N VAL A 82 -12.64 3.36 2.22
CA VAL A 82 -13.59 3.45 3.34
C VAL A 82 -12.95 4.08 4.57
N LEU A 83 -11.71 3.69 4.91
CA LEU A 83 -10.99 4.20 6.07
C LEU A 83 -10.77 5.71 5.98
N PHE A 84 -10.30 6.20 4.82
CA PHE A 84 -10.05 7.62 4.60
C PHE A 84 -11.32 8.39 4.26
N GLY A 85 -12.33 7.73 3.70
CA GLY A 85 -13.61 8.32 3.33
C GLY A 85 -13.63 8.91 1.90
N TRP A 86 -12.77 8.44 0.99
CA TRP A 86 -12.78 8.88 -0.41
C TRP A 86 -13.59 7.94 -1.30
N LYS A 87 -14.25 8.48 -2.33
CA LYS A 87 -15.12 7.71 -3.23
C LYS A 87 -14.33 7.16 -4.42
N SER A 88 -14.52 5.89 -4.75
CA SER A 88 -14.15 5.34 -6.07
C SER A 88 -15.38 5.38 -6.97
N ASP A 89 -15.22 5.64 -8.26
CA ASP A 89 -16.33 5.72 -9.22
C ASP A 89 -17.15 4.42 -9.29
N GLU A 90 -16.52 3.27 -9.01
CA GLU A 90 -17.22 1.97 -8.90
C GLU A 90 -18.02 1.82 -7.59
N ASN A 91 -17.62 2.52 -6.52
CA ASN A 91 -18.23 2.40 -5.19
C ASN A 91 -19.50 3.24 -5.02
N ILE A 92 -19.96 3.94 -6.07
CA ILE A 92 -21.20 4.74 -6.05
C ILE A 92 -22.44 3.86 -5.72
N LYS A 93 -22.39 2.55 -6.00
CA LYS A 93 -23.48 1.62 -5.70
C LYS A 93 -23.54 1.16 -4.23
N ASN A 94 -22.45 1.32 -3.47
CA ASN A 94 -22.40 0.93 -2.05
C ASN A 94 -22.54 2.19 -1.17
N THR A 95 -23.78 2.46 -0.76
CA THR A 95 -24.23 3.61 0.04
C THR A 95 -23.61 3.72 1.45
N ASN A 96 -22.78 2.76 1.88
CA ASN A 96 -22.21 2.71 3.22
C ASN A 96 -20.90 3.50 3.41
N THR A 97 -20.42 4.21 2.37
CA THR A 97 -19.18 5.02 2.43
C THR A 97 -19.25 6.21 3.39
N TYR A 98 -20.43 6.56 3.92
CA TYR A 98 -20.63 7.67 4.87
C TYR A 98 -20.62 7.28 6.35
N LEU A 99 -20.44 5.99 6.69
CA LEU A 99 -20.61 5.53 8.08
C LEU A 99 -19.51 5.98 9.04
N PHE A 100 -18.36 6.43 8.55
CA PHE A 100 -17.26 6.88 9.38
C PHE A 100 -16.76 8.24 8.93
N LYS A 101 -17.19 9.31 9.61
CA LYS A 101 -16.49 10.60 9.52
C LYS A 101 -15.09 10.38 10.10
N SER A 102 -14.06 10.48 9.26
CA SER A 102 -12.68 10.11 9.58
C SER A 102 -12.00 11.15 10.50
N THR A 103 -12.48 11.26 11.75
CA THR A 103 -11.83 12.08 12.77
C THR A 103 -10.67 11.30 13.37
N PHE A 104 -9.54 11.32 12.68
CA PHE A 104 -8.27 10.75 13.14
C PHE A 104 -7.50 11.75 14.00
N SER A 105 -6.80 11.25 15.02
CA SER A 105 -5.73 12.03 15.66
C SER A 105 -4.60 12.24 14.66
N GLN A 106 -3.73 13.24 14.89
CA GLN A 106 -2.56 13.47 14.02
C GLN A 106 -1.68 12.22 13.92
N GLU A 107 -1.51 11.50 15.04
CA GLU A 107 -0.71 10.28 15.08
C GLU A 107 -1.37 9.14 14.31
N SER A 108 -2.66 8.87 14.49
CA SER A 108 -3.30 7.79 13.73
C SER A 108 -3.38 8.10 12.24
N ARG A 109 -3.59 9.37 11.88
CA ARG A 109 -3.52 9.84 10.49
C ARG A 109 -2.15 9.57 9.88
N TYR A 110 -1.07 9.92 10.58
CA TYR A 110 0.29 9.60 10.14
C TYR A 110 0.48 8.10 9.89
N GLN A 111 0.04 7.24 10.81
CA GLN A 111 0.15 5.79 10.67
C GLN A 111 -0.63 5.26 9.47
N HIS A 112 -1.85 5.76 9.24
CA HIS A 112 -2.67 5.38 8.10
C HIS A 112 -2.03 5.79 6.76
N PHE A 113 -1.51 7.01 6.65
CA PHE A 113 -0.81 7.46 5.45
C PHE A 113 0.50 6.70 5.22
N LYS A 114 1.26 6.40 6.28
CA LYS A 114 2.46 5.57 6.20
C LYS A 114 2.15 4.17 5.69
N ALA A 115 1.10 3.54 6.20
CA ALA A 115 0.66 2.22 5.76
C ALA A 115 0.25 2.23 4.29
N PHE A 116 -0.52 3.25 3.88
CA PHE A 116 -0.96 3.40 2.49
C PHE A 116 0.21 3.65 1.54
N ASP A 117 1.17 4.52 1.91
CA ASP A 117 2.38 4.76 1.13
C ASP A 117 3.22 3.48 0.93
N ILE A 118 3.48 2.73 2.01
CA ILE A 118 4.22 1.46 1.91
C ILE A 118 3.46 0.46 1.02
N PHE A 119 2.13 0.39 1.17
CA PHE A 119 1.29 -0.47 0.34
C PHE A 119 1.38 -0.11 -1.14
N LEU A 120 1.24 1.18 -1.49
CA LEU A 120 1.37 1.66 -2.87
C LEU A 120 2.76 1.40 -3.43
N ARG A 121 3.81 1.64 -2.65
CA ARG A 121 5.18 1.36 -3.06
C ARG A 121 5.40 -0.12 -3.38
N LYS A 122 4.94 -1.04 -2.52
CA LYS A 122 5.01 -2.49 -2.80
C LYS A 122 4.12 -2.90 -3.98
N GLY A 123 3.01 -2.18 -4.19
CA GLY A 123 2.01 -2.43 -5.22
C GLY A 123 2.36 -1.96 -6.62
N LEU A 124 3.03 -0.81 -6.71
CA LEU A 124 3.20 -0.01 -7.91
C LEU A 124 4.68 0.20 -8.27
N CYS A 125 5.66 -0.26 -7.48
CA CYS A 125 7.05 -0.26 -7.91
C CYS A 125 7.24 -1.20 -9.11
N PHE A 126 7.68 -0.63 -10.22
CA PHE A 126 7.96 -1.33 -11.48
C PHE A 126 9.43 -1.77 -11.63
N ASP A 127 10.29 -1.43 -10.67
CA ASP A 127 11.72 -1.83 -10.66
C ASP A 127 11.89 -3.07 -9.78
N LYS A 128 12.54 -4.16 -10.18
CA LYS A 128 13.27 -4.53 -11.41
C LYS A 128 12.71 -5.86 -11.92
N GLU A 129 12.83 -6.08 -13.22
CA GLU A 129 12.78 -7.41 -13.83
C GLU A 129 13.40 -8.47 -12.90
N ASN A 130 12.63 -9.53 -12.63
CA ASN A 130 13.16 -10.81 -12.18
C ASN A 130 14.06 -10.78 -10.93
N SER A 131 13.47 -10.59 -9.75
CA SER A 131 13.78 -11.50 -8.65
C SER A 131 12.82 -12.70 -8.67
N HIS A 132 12.64 -13.31 -9.84
CA HIS A 132 12.85 -14.74 -9.83
C HIS A 132 14.27 -14.91 -9.31
N VAL A 133 14.39 -15.11 -8.00
CA VAL A 133 15.50 -15.87 -7.46
C VAL A 133 15.50 -17.11 -8.35
N ALA A 134 16.34 -17.10 -9.39
CA ALA A 134 16.69 -18.31 -10.10
C ALA A 134 17.07 -19.23 -8.95
N PRO A 135 16.33 -20.34 -8.73
CA PRO A 135 16.55 -21.16 -7.57
C PRO A 135 18.05 -21.44 -7.55
N LYS A 136 18.73 -21.05 -6.48
CA LYS A 136 20.01 -21.69 -6.15
C LYS A 136 19.62 -23.11 -5.81
N ILE A 137 19.46 -23.93 -6.84
CA ILE A 137 19.29 -25.36 -6.70
C ILE A 137 20.60 -25.78 -6.04
N TYR A 138 20.53 -26.16 -4.77
CA TYR A 138 21.53 -27.04 -4.20
C TYR A 138 21.39 -28.34 -4.96
N LEU A 139 22.09 -28.46 -6.10
CA LEU A 139 22.21 -29.66 -6.93
C LEU A 139 23.02 -30.74 -6.20
N ASN A 140 22.68 -31.02 -4.94
CA ASN A 140 23.33 -32.07 -4.17
C ASN A 140 22.63 -33.43 -4.37
N GLN A 141 21.52 -33.51 -5.13
CA GLN A 141 20.75 -34.75 -5.29
C GLN A 141 20.43 -35.19 -6.73
N THR A 142 20.85 -34.49 -7.79
CA THR A 142 20.59 -34.93 -9.18
C THR A 142 21.83 -35.46 -9.91
N ARG A 143 22.78 -36.08 -9.20
CA ARG A 143 23.85 -36.85 -9.87
C ARG A 143 23.33 -38.09 -10.64
N TYR A 144 22.05 -38.45 -10.49
CA TYR A 144 21.45 -39.62 -11.14
C TYR A 144 20.42 -39.30 -12.26
N LEU A 145 20.21 -38.03 -12.62
CA LEU A 145 19.31 -37.64 -13.73
C LEU A 145 20.07 -36.89 -14.84
N SER A 146 21.20 -37.45 -15.28
CA SER A 146 22.10 -36.89 -16.30
C SER A 146 21.55 -36.94 -17.74
N GLY A 147 20.26 -36.64 -17.94
CA GLY A 147 19.63 -36.70 -19.26
C GLY A 147 18.56 -35.62 -19.53
N ILE A 148 18.08 -34.91 -18.51
CA ILE A 148 17.04 -33.90 -18.68
C ILE A 148 17.62 -32.54 -18.25
N ASN A 149 18.45 -31.95 -19.10
CA ASN A 149 18.92 -30.57 -18.94
C ASN A 149 17.99 -29.63 -19.70
N HIS A 150 16.70 -29.61 -19.36
CA HIS A 150 15.81 -28.58 -19.91
C HIS A 150 16.03 -27.28 -19.12
N PRO A 151 16.19 -26.11 -19.78
CA PRO A 151 16.43 -24.84 -19.09
C PRO A 151 15.31 -24.45 -18.11
N MET A 152 14.13 -25.07 -18.24
CA MET A 152 13.00 -24.89 -17.32
C MET A 152 12.75 -26.07 -16.37
N VAL A 153 13.69 -27.00 -16.16
CA VAL A 153 13.52 -28.09 -15.17
C VAL A 153 13.14 -27.56 -13.80
N SER A 154 13.73 -26.44 -13.38
CA SER A 154 13.41 -25.76 -12.13
C SER A 154 11.94 -25.32 -12.01
N ARG A 155 11.29 -25.04 -13.14
CA ARG A 155 9.89 -24.60 -13.20
C ARG A 155 8.88 -25.75 -13.20
N TYR A 156 9.26 -26.90 -13.76
CA TYR A 156 8.34 -28.03 -13.98
C TYR A 156 8.58 -29.24 -13.08
N LEU A 157 9.81 -29.47 -12.63
CA LEU A 157 10.23 -30.66 -11.88
C LEU A 157 10.90 -30.32 -10.53
N GLY A 158 11.17 -29.03 -10.27
CA GLY A 158 11.70 -28.57 -8.99
C GLY A 158 10.65 -28.59 -7.88
N TRP A 159 11.08 -28.85 -6.64
CA TRP A 159 10.20 -28.62 -5.49
C TRP A 159 9.88 -27.14 -5.36
N PRO A 160 8.61 -26.79 -5.12
CA PRO A 160 8.20 -25.41 -4.96
C PRO A 160 8.91 -24.80 -3.75
N LEU A 161 9.57 -23.65 -3.96
CA LEU A 161 10.22 -22.88 -2.89
C LEU A 161 9.22 -22.28 -1.90
N LYS A 162 7.94 -22.20 -2.30
CA LYS A 162 6.85 -21.62 -1.52
C LYS A 162 6.06 -22.72 -0.85
N SER A 163 5.61 -22.45 0.37
CA SER A 163 4.78 -23.37 1.17
C SER A 163 3.44 -23.71 0.50
N SER A 164 2.92 -22.80 -0.33
CA SER A 164 1.58 -22.89 -0.92
C SER A 164 1.54 -22.47 -2.41
N PRO A 165 2.26 -23.19 -3.30
CA PRO A 165 2.51 -22.76 -4.69
C PRO A 165 1.23 -22.69 -5.55
N TYR A 166 0.29 -23.60 -5.31
CA TYR A 166 -0.95 -23.74 -6.07
C TYR A 166 -2.15 -23.08 -5.39
N PHE A 167 -1.94 -22.34 -4.30
CA PHE A 167 -3.03 -21.70 -3.54
C PHE A 167 -3.90 -20.80 -4.43
N HIS A 168 -3.26 -20.03 -5.32
CA HIS A 168 -3.94 -19.14 -6.27
C HIS A 168 -4.88 -19.82 -7.26
N LEU A 169 -4.84 -21.15 -7.40
CA LEU A 169 -5.76 -21.90 -8.26
C LEU A 169 -7.10 -22.17 -7.59
N SER A 170 -7.19 -22.01 -6.26
CA SER A 170 -8.45 -22.13 -5.52
C SER A 170 -9.21 -23.45 -5.77
N LEU A 171 -8.52 -24.53 -6.14
CA LEU A 171 -9.14 -25.83 -6.50
C LEU A 171 -9.95 -26.45 -5.36
N PHE A 172 -9.55 -26.17 -4.11
CA PHE A 172 -10.15 -26.74 -2.90
C PHE A 172 -10.92 -25.70 -2.08
N SER A 173 -11.00 -24.43 -2.52
CA SER A 173 -11.84 -23.47 -1.82
C SER A 173 -13.30 -23.75 -2.17
N GLN A 174 -14.13 -24.01 -1.17
CA GLN A 174 -15.58 -23.94 -1.33
C GLN A 174 -15.94 -22.56 -1.89
N VAL A 175 -17.02 -22.47 -2.68
CA VAL A 175 -17.46 -21.31 -3.47
C VAL A 175 -17.89 -20.12 -2.59
N ASN A 176 -17.01 -19.66 -1.72
CA ASN A 176 -17.14 -18.38 -1.05
C ASN A 176 -16.49 -17.36 -1.97
N ASN A 177 -17.28 -16.38 -2.39
CA ASN A 177 -16.93 -15.29 -3.32
C ASN A 177 -15.85 -14.33 -2.78
N ILE A 178 -14.96 -14.80 -1.89
CA ILE A 178 -13.79 -14.08 -1.41
C ILE A 178 -12.90 -13.85 -2.63
N SER A 179 -13.02 -12.65 -3.21
CA SER A 179 -12.50 -12.23 -4.51
C SER A 179 -11.34 -13.09 -5.04
N LYS A 180 -11.65 -13.96 -6.00
CA LYS A 180 -10.73 -14.85 -6.71
C LYS A 180 -9.66 -14.13 -7.54
N LYS A 181 -9.63 -12.79 -7.51
CA LYS A 181 -8.77 -11.96 -8.34
C LYS A 181 -7.37 -11.88 -7.71
N VAL A 182 -6.42 -12.57 -8.34
CA VAL A 182 -5.00 -12.49 -8.01
C VAL A 182 -4.34 -11.55 -9.01
N TYR A 183 -3.73 -10.48 -8.51
CA TYR A 183 -3.06 -9.48 -9.32
C TYR A 183 -1.56 -9.74 -9.33
N LYS A 184 -1.13 -10.66 -10.20
CA LYS A 184 0.30 -11.03 -10.33
C LYS A 184 1.11 -9.86 -10.91
N ASP A 185 0.56 -9.21 -11.92
CA ASP A 185 1.28 -8.21 -12.70
C ASP A 185 1.14 -6.81 -12.09
N VAL A 186 2.20 -6.01 -12.18
CA VAL A 186 2.16 -4.59 -11.74
C VAL A 186 1.16 -3.81 -12.60
N TRP A 187 1.13 -4.07 -13.90
CA TRP A 187 0.22 -3.39 -14.84
C TRP A 187 -1.25 -3.53 -14.43
N SER A 188 -1.71 -4.75 -14.14
CA SER A 188 -3.09 -4.98 -13.70
C SER A 188 -3.41 -4.26 -12.39
N ARG A 189 -2.42 -4.15 -11.47
CA ARG A 189 -2.56 -3.39 -10.22
C ARG A 189 -2.67 -1.89 -10.49
N SER A 190 -1.83 -1.36 -11.37
CA SER A 190 -1.85 0.06 -11.77
C SER A 190 -3.14 0.44 -12.49
N MET A 191 -3.65 -0.43 -13.36
CA MET A 191 -4.92 -0.20 -14.06
C MET A 191 -6.09 -0.18 -13.09
N LEU A 192 -6.12 -1.10 -12.11
CA LEU A 192 -7.15 -1.05 -11.06
C LEU A 192 -7.00 0.22 -10.20
N PHE A 193 -5.77 0.60 -9.86
CA PHE A 193 -5.50 1.80 -9.06
C PHE A 193 -5.96 3.08 -9.76
N TYR A 194 -5.91 3.13 -11.08
CA TYR A 194 -6.39 4.25 -11.90
C TYR A 194 -7.84 4.63 -11.57
N LEU A 195 -8.71 3.65 -11.32
CA LEU A 195 -10.12 3.86 -10.99
C LEU A 195 -10.33 4.60 -9.64
N TYR A 196 -9.34 4.55 -8.74
CA TYR A 196 -9.41 5.21 -7.44
C TYR A 196 -8.79 6.62 -7.45
N LEU A 197 -8.12 7.02 -8.53
CA LEU A 197 -7.38 8.28 -8.60
C LEU A 197 -8.24 9.54 -8.41
N PRO A 198 -9.42 9.70 -9.04
CA PRO A 198 -10.20 10.93 -8.90
C PRO A 198 -10.60 11.20 -7.44
N GLY A 199 -11.08 10.15 -6.75
CA GLY A 199 -11.41 10.21 -5.33
C GLY A 199 -10.21 10.48 -4.45
N LEU A 200 -9.11 9.76 -4.68
CA LEU A 200 -7.88 9.92 -3.92
C LEU A 200 -7.29 11.33 -4.07
N LEU A 201 -7.23 11.88 -5.29
CA LEU A 201 -6.71 13.22 -5.54
C LEU A 201 -7.53 14.30 -4.83
N SER A 202 -8.87 14.21 -4.89
CA SER A 202 -9.73 15.15 -4.17
C SER A 202 -9.54 15.09 -2.65
N TYR A 203 -9.36 13.88 -2.10
CA TYR A 203 -9.09 13.68 -0.68
C TYR A 203 -7.70 14.20 -0.26
N LEU A 204 -6.65 13.88 -1.02
CA LEU A 204 -5.30 14.37 -0.75
C LEU A 204 -5.22 15.90 -0.80
N GLN A 205 -5.95 16.50 -1.74
CA GLN A 205 -6.06 17.95 -1.81
C GLN A 205 -6.73 18.54 -0.58
N GLY A 206 -7.87 17.99 -0.13
CA GLY A 206 -8.55 18.44 1.09
C GLY A 206 -7.68 18.27 2.33
N THR A 207 -7.07 17.10 2.50
CA THR A 207 -6.20 16.80 3.65
C THR A 207 -4.94 17.65 3.68
N TRP A 208 -4.34 18.00 2.53
CA TRP A 208 -3.21 18.91 2.48
C TRP A 208 -3.53 20.28 3.09
N PHE A 209 -4.71 20.83 2.75
CA PHE A 209 -5.17 22.09 3.34
C PHE A 209 -5.53 21.98 4.82
N GLU A 210 -6.05 20.85 5.27
CA GLU A 210 -6.28 20.61 6.71
C GLU A 210 -4.99 20.45 7.52
N LEU A 211 -3.93 19.92 6.91
CA LEU A 211 -2.65 19.68 7.57
C LEU A 211 -1.82 20.96 7.71
N LEU A 212 -2.01 21.93 6.82
CA LEU A 212 -1.34 23.23 6.88
C LEU A 212 -2.21 24.21 7.70
N PRO A 213 -1.79 24.60 8.92
CA PRO A 213 -2.52 25.58 9.70
C PRO A 213 -2.53 26.94 9.00
N SER A 214 -3.58 27.72 9.23
CA SER A 214 -3.69 29.11 8.76
C SER A 214 -2.65 30.04 9.38
N SER A 215 -2.04 29.63 10.51
CA SER A 215 -0.90 30.28 11.16
C SER A 215 0.26 29.29 11.28
N MET A 216 1.39 29.60 10.64
CA MET A 216 2.51 28.67 10.39
C MET A 216 3.48 28.46 11.58
N ASP A 217 3.17 29.02 12.75
CA ASP A 217 4.09 29.07 13.90
C ASP A 217 4.15 27.79 14.74
N SER A 218 3.39 26.74 14.39
CA SER A 218 3.33 25.49 15.16
C SER A 218 3.06 24.25 14.31
N LEU A 219 3.85 24.02 13.25
CA LEU A 219 3.77 22.74 12.54
C LEU A 219 4.32 21.62 13.46
N SER A 220 3.50 20.64 13.82
CA SER A 220 4.01 19.50 14.57
C SER A 220 4.91 18.64 13.68
N PHE A 221 5.95 18.03 14.26
CA PHE A 221 6.83 17.08 13.55
C PHE A 221 6.06 15.92 12.89
N ILE A 222 4.93 15.51 13.48
CA ILE A 222 4.05 14.47 12.94
C ILE A 222 3.33 14.96 11.68
N THR A 223 2.89 16.22 11.66
CA THR A 223 2.30 16.86 10.47
C THR A 223 3.31 16.90 9.33
N ILE A 224 4.57 17.27 9.59
CA ILE A 224 5.65 17.24 8.60
C ILE A 224 5.80 15.84 8.01
N LYS A 225 5.92 14.81 8.85
CA LYS A 225 6.02 13.42 8.39
C LYS A 225 4.80 12.97 7.58
N THR A 226 3.61 13.42 7.94
CA THR A 226 2.39 13.12 7.20
C THR A 226 2.44 13.76 5.80
N CYS A 227 2.86 15.01 5.70
CA CYS A 227 3.06 15.70 4.42
C CYS A 227 4.10 14.97 3.54
N ILE A 228 5.18 14.43 4.11
CA ILE A 228 6.17 13.61 3.37
C ILE A 228 5.49 12.39 2.72
N HIS A 229 4.62 11.68 3.46
CA HIS A 229 3.90 10.54 2.89
C HIS A 229 2.89 10.97 1.82
N VAL A 230 2.20 12.10 1.99
CA VAL A 230 1.31 12.65 0.93
C VAL A 230 2.10 12.93 -0.35
N ILE A 231 3.28 13.55 -0.23
CA ILE A 231 4.18 13.80 -1.36
C ILE A 231 4.61 12.49 -2.01
N SER A 232 4.98 11.49 -1.21
CA SER A 232 5.38 10.18 -1.74
C SER A 232 4.23 9.51 -2.48
N ILE A 233 3.00 9.56 -1.97
CA ILE A 233 1.81 9.04 -2.64
C ILE A 233 1.59 9.75 -3.99
N LEU A 234 1.77 11.08 -4.05
CA LEU A 234 1.67 11.83 -5.31
C LEU A 234 2.72 11.41 -6.33
N ASP A 235 3.94 11.07 -5.89
CA ASP A 235 4.97 10.55 -6.77
C ASP A 235 4.57 9.19 -7.36
N HIS A 236 4.03 8.28 -6.54
CA HIS A 236 3.48 7.01 -7.03
C HIS A 236 2.34 7.22 -8.03
N ILE A 237 1.44 8.20 -7.80
CA ILE A 237 0.36 8.55 -8.73
C ILE A 237 0.94 9.06 -10.06
N ASN A 238 1.93 9.96 -10.00
CA ASN A 238 2.59 10.50 -11.19
C ASN A 238 3.27 9.40 -12.01
N LEU A 239 3.92 8.45 -11.34
CA LEU A 239 4.56 7.31 -11.97
C LEU A 239 3.53 6.43 -12.71
N VAL A 240 2.39 6.15 -12.07
CA VAL A 240 1.30 5.39 -12.70
C VAL A 240 0.74 6.14 -13.91
N LEU A 241 0.44 7.43 -13.78
CA LEU A 241 -0.12 8.23 -14.88
C LEU A 241 0.83 8.36 -16.08
N LYS A 242 2.15 8.39 -15.86
CA LYS A 242 3.16 8.40 -16.94
C LYS A 242 3.21 7.08 -17.74
N LYS A 243 2.85 5.97 -17.11
CA LYS A 243 2.95 4.63 -17.71
C LYS A 243 1.66 4.15 -18.34
N ILE A 244 0.51 4.67 -17.91
CA ILE A 244 -0.79 4.25 -18.40
C ILE A 244 -1.10 4.95 -19.74
N GLU A 245 -1.22 4.16 -20.81
CA GLU A 245 -1.76 4.57 -22.11
C GLU A 245 -3.28 4.27 -22.14
N VAL A 246 -4.09 5.09 -21.47
CA VAL A 246 -5.57 4.93 -21.40
C VAL A 246 -6.26 6.22 -21.86
N ASP A 247 -7.51 6.10 -22.32
CA ASP A 247 -8.46 7.15 -22.74
C ASP A 247 -8.00 8.57 -22.44
N GLU A 248 -7.58 9.27 -23.50
CA GLU A 248 -6.93 10.57 -23.40
C GLU A 248 -7.70 11.57 -22.54
N LEU A 249 -9.03 11.54 -22.53
CA LEU A 249 -9.85 12.56 -21.88
C LEU A 249 -9.85 12.44 -20.35
N SER A 250 -10.00 11.22 -19.81
CA SER A 250 -9.94 10.99 -18.35
C SER A 250 -8.51 11.18 -17.82
N LEU A 251 -7.53 10.74 -18.60
CA LEU A 251 -6.11 10.89 -18.29
C LEU A 251 -5.69 12.37 -18.30
N LYS A 252 -6.12 13.15 -19.30
CA LYS A 252 -5.90 14.60 -19.35
C LYS A 252 -6.51 15.32 -18.15
N GLN A 253 -7.71 14.93 -17.73
CA GLN A 253 -8.36 15.53 -16.56
C GLN A 253 -7.60 15.20 -15.26
N ASN A 254 -7.21 13.94 -15.05
CA ASN A 254 -6.44 13.52 -13.88
C ASN A 254 -5.02 14.13 -13.84
N LEU A 255 -4.37 14.30 -15.00
CA LEU A 255 -3.09 15.02 -15.09
C LEU A 255 -3.25 16.51 -14.77
N LYS A 256 -4.35 17.14 -15.23
CA LYS A 256 -4.63 18.55 -14.92
C LYS A 256 -4.89 18.76 -13.43
N THR A 257 -5.64 17.87 -12.78
CA THR A 257 -5.88 17.95 -11.32
C THR A 257 -4.60 17.69 -10.53
N LEU A 258 -3.80 16.69 -10.93
CA LEU A 258 -2.50 16.42 -10.31
C LEU A 258 -1.55 17.61 -10.47
N HIS A 259 -1.40 18.16 -11.67
CA HIS A 259 -0.52 19.30 -11.90
C HIS A 259 -0.98 20.53 -11.13
N GLY A 260 -2.29 20.82 -11.13
CA GLY A 260 -2.86 21.89 -10.31
C GLY A 260 -2.63 21.70 -8.81
N PHE A 261 -2.61 20.46 -8.32
CA PHE A 261 -2.28 20.16 -6.93
C PHE A 261 -0.78 20.34 -6.65
N ILE A 262 0.11 19.86 -7.53
CA ILE A 262 1.56 20.06 -7.44
C ILE A 262 1.89 21.56 -7.38
N THR A 263 1.31 22.38 -8.27
CA THR A 263 1.55 23.84 -8.27
C THR A 263 1.08 24.50 -6.97
N ARG A 264 -0.01 24.03 -6.36
CA ARG A 264 -0.48 24.52 -5.05
C ARG A 264 0.49 24.13 -3.94
N ILE A 265 1.00 22.90 -3.96
CA ILE A 265 2.03 22.44 -3.02
C ILE A 265 3.27 23.32 -3.16
N GLU A 266 3.74 23.58 -4.38
CA GLU A 266 4.88 24.46 -4.63
C GLU A 266 4.66 25.88 -4.09
N PHE A 267 3.46 26.44 -4.26
CA PHE A 267 3.10 27.74 -3.70
C PHE A 267 3.17 27.72 -2.16
N THR A 268 2.52 26.74 -1.52
CA THR A 268 2.57 26.60 -0.05
C THR A 268 3.99 26.37 0.46
N MET A 269 4.80 25.58 -0.25
CA MET A 269 6.20 25.37 0.09
C MET A 269 7.00 26.66 -0.03
N LYS A 270 6.78 27.48 -1.07
CA LYS A 270 7.43 28.80 -1.23
C LYS A 270 7.14 29.73 -0.06
N GLU A 271 5.90 29.79 0.44
CA GLU A 271 5.56 30.58 1.64
C GLU A 271 6.27 30.06 2.90
N LEU A 272 6.48 28.73 3.00
CA LEU A 272 7.19 28.11 4.11
C LEU A 272 8.72 28.36 4.13
N LYS A 273 9.31 29.02 3.11
CA LYS A 273 10.78 29.22 2.97
C LYS A 273 11.43 29.87 4.20
N ASN A 274 10.65 30.64 4.95
CA ASN A 274 11.14 31.45 6.06
C ASN A 274 11.30 30.65 7.37
N TYR A 275 10.91 29.37 7.40
CA TYR A 275 10.92 28.54 8.61
C TYR A 275 11.89 27.34 8.51
N ASN A 276 12.69 27.11 9.55
CA ASN A 276 13.72 26.06 9.59
C ASN A 276 13.17 24.64 9.45
N GLU A 277 11.96 24.36 9.94
CA GLU A 277 11.34 23.02 9.89
C GLU A 277 10.83 22.65 8.48
N SER A 278 10.67 23.63 7.60
CA SER A 278 10.30 23.43 6.18
C SER A 278 11.44 22.82 5.34
N VAL A 279 12.67 22.81 5.86
CA VAL A 279 13.86 22.38 5.13
C VAL A 279 13.84 20.89 4.83
N GLU A 280 13.36 20.04 5.75
CA GLU A 280 13.26 18.60 5.51
C GLU A 280 12.20 18.25 4.47
N LEU A 281 11.04 18.92 4.54
CA LEU A 281 9.96 18.79 3.55
C LEU A 281 10.43 19.18 2.15
N ARG A 282 11.15 20.30 2.04
CA ARG A 282 11.73 20.77 0.79
C ARG A 282 12.78 19.80 0.24
N LYS A 283 13.68 19.31 1.09
CA LYS A 283 14.68 18.30 0.67
C LYS A 283 14.01 17.06 0.10
N TYR A 284 12.93 16.59 0.73
CA TYR A 284 12.19 15.44 0.22
C TYR A 284 11.46 15.75 -1.09
N TRP A 285 10.79 16.90 -1.18
CA TRP A 285 10.10 17.36 -2.40
C TRP A 285 11.04 17.51 -3.61
N ILE A 286 12.26 18.01 -3.39
CA ILE A 286 13.29 18.08 -4.44
C ILE A 286 13.72 16.66 -4.85
N LYS A 287 13.90 15.76 -3.89
CA LYS A 287 14.33 14.38 -4.15
C LYS A 287 13.32 13.58 -4.99
N THR A 288 12.02 13.83 -4.87
CA THR A 288 11.00 13.13 -5.67
C THR A 288 10.99 13.56 -7.14
N GLY A 289 11.70 14.63 -7.52
CA GLY A 289 11.73 15.12 -8.90
C GLY A 289 10.38 15.66 -9.40
N LEU A 290 9.42 15.85 -8.49
CA LEU A 290 8.14 16.52 -8.76
C LEU A 290 8.30 18.04 -8.86
N TYR A 291 9.34 18.58 -8.21
CA TYR A 291 9.71 19.99 -8.30
C TYR A 291 10.54 20.25 -9.55
N LYS A 292 10.16 21.25 -10.35
CA LYS A 292 11.05 21.89 -11.32
C LYS A 292 11.48 23.23 -10.76
N GLU A 293 12.79 23.46 -10.65
CA GLU A 293 13.35 24.77 -10.29
C GLU A 293 12.93 25.86 -11.29
#